data_AF-A0A6B1A931-F1
#
_entry.id   AF-A0A6B1A931-F1
#
_cell.length_a   1.000
_cell.length_b   1.000
_cell.length_c   1.000
_cell.angle_alpha   90.00
_cell.angle_beta   90.00
_cell.angle_gamma   90.00
#
_symmetry.space_group_name_H-M   'P 1'
#
loop_
_entity.id
_entity.type
_entity.pdbx_description
1 polymer ?
#
loop_
_entity_poly.entity_id
_entity_poly.type
_entity_poly.pdbx_seq_one_letter_code
_entity_poly.pdbx_strand_id
1 'polypeptide(L)'
;MSDGSALTSLSIDHRDDVAIAVSDRLLPDRAARLLKRINDRLDQVGVPVSQRTWIVATAGDDEAAARIAAAVSDFSGGARVIVHDPREPDGLTFERRVPGQRRGGIYLNHAWQSASVRIGCGDGLALVDGLSAWFNAAAELSPDDLRADVLIDG
;
A
#
# COMPACT_ATOMS: atom_id res chain seq x y z
N MET A 1 6.06 30.79 6.92
CA MET A 1 6.13 29.97 8.14
C MET A 1 4.77 29.35 8.34
N SER A 2 4.64 28.10 7.92
CA SER A 2 3.51 27.20 8.17
C SER A 2 4.19 25.84 8.26
N ASP A 3 4.29 25.36 9.50
CA ASP A 3 5.16 24.27 9.89
C ASP A 3 4.78 22.97 9.19
N GLY A 4 5.82 22.18 8.93
CA GLY A 4 5.76 20.96 8.15
C GLY A 4 4.68 20.01 8.62
N SER A 5 3.97 19.47 7.64
CA SER A 5 3.33 18.15 7.62
C SER A 5 3.24 17.49 9.00
N ALA A 6 2.06 17.57 9.61
CA ALA A 6 1.71 16.70 10.73
C ALA A 6 1.74 15.25 10.24
N LEU A 7 2.91 14.63 10.36
CA LEU A 7 3.06 13.19 10.22
C LEU A 7 2.38 12.59 11.45
N THR A 8 1.12 12.19 11.28
CA THR A 8 0.43 11.38 12.27
C THR A 8 1.25 10.12 12.49
N SER A 9 1.83 9.98 13.67
CA SER A 9 2.51 8.73 14.04
C SER A 9 1.46 7.63 14.04
N LEU A 10 1.66 6.60 13.20
CA LEU A 10 0.88 5.38 13.31
C LEU A 10 1.51 4.50 14.39
N SER A 11 0.71 4.17 15.39
CA SER A 11 1.01 3.04 16.27
C SER A 11 0.67 1.77 15.49
N ILE A 12 1.70 0.97 15.21
CA ILE A 12 1.57 -0.41 14.73
C ILE A 12 1.92 -1.31 15.93
N ASP A 13 1.10 -2.32 16.19
CA ASP A 13 1.30 -3.32 17.25
C ASP A 13 1.50 -4.72 16.65
N HIS A 14 2.14 -5.62 17.38
CA HIS A 14 2.41 -7.02 17.00
C HIS A 14 1.16 -7.86 16.73
N ARG A 15 -0.04 -7.32 17.01
CA ARG A 15 -1.34 -7.98 16.78
C ARG A 15 -2.01 -7.51 15.50
N ASP A 16 -1.49 -6.47 14.87
CA ASP A 16 -2.10 -5.88 13.68
C ASP A 16 -1.93 -6.81 12.47
N ASP A 17 -3.03 -6.98 11.73
CA ASP A 17 -3.01 -7.47 10.36
C ASP A 17 -2.68 -6.30 9.43
N VAL A 18 -1.57 -6.43 8.68
CA VAL A 18 -0.99 -5.37 7.87
C VAL A 18 -1.13 -5.70 6.39
N ALA A 19 -1.81 -4.84 5.64
CA ALA A 19 -1.82 -4.87 4.18
C ALA A 19 -0.89 -3.80 3.60
N ILE A 20 0.00 -4.20 2.70
CA ILE A 20 0.92 -3.31 1.99
C ILE A 20 0.64 -3.36 0.50
N ALA A 21 0.09 -2.28 -0.06
CA ALA A 21 -0.14 -2.13 -1.49
C ALA A 21 1.12 -1.59 -2.18
N VAL A 22 1.59 -2.26 -3.21
CA VAL A 22 2.79 -1.89 -3.99
C VAL A 22 2.37 -1.56 -5.41
N SER A 23 2.62 -0.32 -5.82
CA SER A 23 2.35 0.13 -7.19
C SER A 23 3.21 -0.63 -8.20
N ASP A 24 2.57 -1.01 -9.28
CA ASP A 24 3.16 -1.58 -10.48
C ASP A 24 4.17 -0.67 -11.21
N ARG A 25 4.10 0.64 -10.93
CA ARG A 25 4.99 1.67 -11.48
C ARG A 25 6.30 1.81 -10.73
N LEU A 26 6.41 1.23 -9.54
CA LEU A 26 7.60 1.38 -8.71
C LEU A 26 8.80 0.72 -9.38
N LEU A 27 9.85 1.50 -9.64
CA LEU A 27 11.08 0.95 -10.23
C LEU A 27 11.64 -0.19 -9.37
N PRO A 28 12.14 -1.31 -9.95
CA PRO A 28 12.57 -2.49 -9.19
C PRO A 28 13.55 -2.20 -8.05
N ASP A 29 14.60 -1.40 -8.30
CA ASP A 29 15.59 -1.05 -7.27
C ASP A 29 15.00 -0.20 -6.13
N ARG A 30 14.00 0.64 -6.45
CA ARG A 30 13.29 1.45 -5.46
C ARG A 30 12.35 0.57 -4.64
N ALA A 31 11.64 -0.34 -5.31
CA ALA A 31 10.82 -1.36 -4.66
C ALA A 31 11.66 -2.15 -3.67
N ALA A 32 12.76 -2.76 -4.10
CA ALA A 32 13.66 -3.51 -3.24
C ALA A 32 14.04 -2.77 -1.93
N ARG A 33 14.49 -1.52 -2.04
CA ARG A 33 14.87 -0.72 -0.87
C ARG A 33 13.68 -0.37 0.03
N LEU A 34 12.55 0.01 -0.55
CA LEU A 34 11.36 0.39 0.20
C LEU A 34 10.75 -0.82 0.92
N LEU A 35 10.56 -1.93 0.20
CA LEU A 35 9.99 -3.17 0.73
C LEU A 35 10.88 -3.73 1.86
N LYS A 36 12.21 -3.69 1.70
CA LYS A 36 13.14 -4.08 2.76
C LYS A 36 12.95 -3.22 4.02
N ARG A 37 12.90 -1.89 3.87
CA ARG A 37 12.72 -0.97 5.02
C ARG A 37 11.41 -1.21 5.76
N ILE A 38 10.33 -1.48 5.02
CA ILE A 38 9.02 -1.82 5.62
C ILE A 38 9.12 -3.12 6.41
N ASN A 39 9.72 -4.17 5.84
CA ASN A 39 9.91 -5.43 6.57
C ASN A 39 10.77 -5.28 7.80
N ASP A 40 11.94 -4.63 7.69
CA ASP A 40 12.83 -4.39 8.83
C ASP A 40 12.06 -3.68 9.96
N ARG A 41 11.15 -2.75 9.62
CA ARG A 41 10.36 -2.04 10.60
C ARG A 41 9.24 -2.90 11.22
N LEU A 42 8.53 -3.66 10.41
CA LEU A 42 7.51 -4.61 10.90
C LEU A 42 8.14 -5.69 11.78
N ASP A 43 9.38 -6.12 11.48
CA ASP A 43 10.17 -7.03 12.31
C ASP A 43 10.53 -6.39 13.66
N GLN A 44 10.97 -5.13 13.66
CA GLN A 44 11.29 -4.39 14.89
C GLN A 44 10.08 -4.20 15.81
N VAL A 45 8.90 -3.96 15.24
CA VAL A 45 7.63 -3.83 15.97
C VAL A 45 7.08 -5.21 16.41
N GLY A 46 7.57 -6.30 15.80
CA GLY A 46 7.19 -7.66 16.14
C GLY A 46 5.93 -8.16 15.43
N VAL A 47 5.50 -7.53 14.33
CA VAL A 47 4.37 -8.02 13.53
C VAL A 47 4.74 -9.35 12.86
N PRO A 48 4.08 -10.48 13.15
CA PRO A 48 4.40 -11.76 12.52
C PRO A 48 4.27 -11.74 10.99
N VAL A 49 5.15 -12.46 10.28
CA VAL A 49 5.08 -12.59 8.82
C VAL A 49 3.71 -13.08 8.34
N SER A 50 3.05 -13.97 9.11
CA SER A 50 1.71 -14.47 8.82
C SER A 50 0.60 -13.42 8.87
N GLN A 51 0.84 -12.27 9.51
CA GLN A 51 -0.08 -11.14 9.59
C GLN A 51 0.21 -10.07 8.53
N ARG A 52 1.19 -10.29 7.66
CA ARG A 52 1.56 -9.37 6.59
C ARG A 52 0.98 -9.87 5.27
N THR A 53 0.31 -8.98 4.55
CA THR A 53 -0.17 -9.23 3.19
C THR A 53 0.34 -8.16 2.24
N TRP A 54 1.10 -8.56 1.23
CA TRP A 54 1.52 -7.69 0.14
C TRP A 54 0.53 -7.76 -1.00
N ILE A 55 0.11 -6.61 -1.52
CA ILE A 55 -0.86 -6.48 -2.59
C ILE A 55 -0.20 -5.74 -3.75
N VAL A 56 0.03 -6.44 -4.86
CA VAL A 56 0.58 -5.83 -6.08
C VAL A 56 -0.57 -5.15 -6.82
N ALA A 57 -0.55 -3.82 -6.86
CA ALA A 57 -1.63 -2.98 -7.40
C ALA A 57 -1.33 -2.59 -8.86
N THR A 58 -1.91 -3.34 -9.81
CA THR A 58 -1.57 -3.22 -11.25
C THR A 58 -2.68 -2.71 -12.13
N ALA A 59 -3.87 -2.46 -11.56
CA ALA A 59 -5.05 -2.04 -12.31
C ALA A 59 -5.38 -2.92 -13.54
N GLY A 60 -4.96 -4.20 -13.55
CA GLY A 60 -5.19 -5.14 -14.64
C GLY A 60 -4.07 -5.25 -15.68
N ASP A 61 -2.90 -4.63 -15.46
CA ASP A 61 -1.70 -4.86 -16.28
C ASP A 61 -0.99 -6.16 -15.86
N ASP A 62 -1.18 -7.23 -16.64
CA ASP A 62 -0.66 -8.56 -16.33
C ASP A 62 0.87 -8.65 -16.43
N GLU A 63 1.50 -7.87 -17.32
CA GLU A 63 2.96 -7.86 -17.48
C GLU A 63 3.62 -7.12 -16.31
N ALA A 64 3.09 -5.95 -15.96
CA ALA A 64 3.57 -5.19 -14.81
C ALA A 64 3.34 -5.96 -13.50
N ALA A 65 2.22 -6.68 -13.40
CA ALA A 65 1.90 -7.56 -12.28
C ALA A 65 2.97 -8.65 -12.08
N ALA A 66 3.31 -9.38 -13.14
CA ALA A 66 4.31 -10.45 -13.06
C ALA A 66 5.68 -9.91 -12.62
N ARG A 67 6.11 -8.78 -13.20
CA ARG A 67 7.39 -8.14 -12.87
C ARG A 67 7.48 -7.73 -11.40
N ILE A 68 6.44 -7.07 -10.89
CA ILE A 68 6.46 -6.53 -9.52
C ILE A 68 6.16 -7.62 -8.50
N ALA A 69 5.32 -8.60 -8.82
CA ALA A 69 5.08 -9.74 -7.95
C ALA A 69 6.36 -10.52 -7.66
N ALA A 70 7.25 -10.69 -8.66
CA ALA A 70 8.56 -11.32 -8.45
C ALA A 70 9.40 -10.53 -7.43
N ALA A 71 9.53 -9.21 -7.64
CA ALA A 71 10.26 -8.36 -6.70
C ALA A 71 9.65 -8.39 -5.29
N VAL A 72 8.32 -8.27 -5.18
CA VAL A 72 7.62 -8.32 -3.89
C VAL A 72 7.82 -9.67 -3.21
N SER A 73 7.77 -10.78 -3.96
CA SER A 73 7.98 -12.12 -3.42
C SER A 73 9.37 -12.25 -2.78
N ASP A 74 10.42 -11.77 -3.45
CA ASP A 74 11.80 -11.82 -2.95
C ASP A 74 11.98 -11.06 -1.63
N PHE A 75 11.25 -9.96 -1.46
CA PHE A 75 11.34 -9.13 -0.25
C PHE A 75 10.29 -9.45 0.80
N SER A 76 9.22 -10.18 0.48
CA SER A 76 8.08 -10.42 1.39
C SER A 76 8.43 -11.16 2.68
N GLY A 77 9.60 -11.80 2.76
CA GLY A 77 10.00 -12.62 3.91
C GLY A 77 9.14 -13.87 4.09
N GLY A 78 8.45 -14.31 3.03
CA GLY A 78 7.47 -15.41 3.10
C GLY A 78 6.05 -14.97 3.48
N ALA A 79 5.80 -13.66 3.60
CA ALA A 79 4.46 -13.12 3.79
C ALA A 79 3.56 -13.44 2.59
N ARG A 80 2.24 -13.35 2.80
CA ARG A 80 1.27 -13.57 1.73
C ARG A 80 1.43 -12.49 0.65
N VAL A 81 1.49 -12.88 -0.62
CA VAL A 81 1.49 -11.96 -1.77
C VAL A 81 0.21 -12.18 -2.59
N ILE A 82 -0.49 -11.10 -2.90
CA ILE A 82 -1.71 -11.07 -3.72
C ILE A 82 -1.44 -10.15 -4.91
N VAL A 83 -1.72 -10.64 -6.12
CA VAL A 83 -1.81 -9.78 -7.30
C VAL A 83 -3.24 -9.29 -7.41
N HIS A 84 -3.46 -7.98 -7.35
CA HIS A 84 -4.81 -7.42 -7.45
C HIS A 84 -5.28 -7.43 -8.91
N ASP A 85 -6.35 -8.18 -9.19
CA ASP A 85 -7.07 -8.12 -10.46
C ASP A 85 -8.45 -7.44 -10.28
N PRO A 86 -8.71 -6.26 -10.87
CA PRO A 86 -10.02 -5.62 -10.80
C PRO A 86 -11.11 -6.36 -11.58
N ARG A 87 -10.75 -7.35 -12.42
CA ARG A 87 -11.67 -8.21 -13.18
C ARG A 87 -12.18 -9.39 -12.35
N GLU A 88 -11.56 -9.70 -11.21
CA GLU A 88 -11.95 -10.79 -10.30
C GLU A 88 -12.90 -10.28 -9.20
N PRO A 89 -14.22 -10.47 -9.33
CA PRO A 89 -15.19 -9.86 -8.40
C PRO A 89 -15.10 -10.41 -6.98
N ASP A 90 -14.70 -11.68 -6.82
CA ASP A 90 -14.66 -12.35 -5.51
C ASP A 90 -13.55 -11.78 -4.60
N GLY A 91 -12.53 -11.14 -5.19
CA GLY A 91 -11.47 -10.44 -4.47
C GLY A 91 -11.83 -9.02 -4.05
N LEU A 92 -13.03 -8.53 -4.38
CA LEU A 92 -13.42 -7.13 -4.22
C LEU A 92 -14.54 -6.95 -3.21
N THR A 93 -14.42 -5.91 -2.38
CA THR A 93 -15.46 -5.48 -1.45
C THR A 93 -15.93 -4.08 -1.83
N PHE A 94 -17.24 -3.89 -1.85
CA PHE A 94 -17.84 -2.59 -2.13
C PHE A 94 -17.56 -1.63 -0.97
N GLU A 95 -16.94 -0.49 -1.27
CA GLU A 95 -16.67 0.57 -0.30
C GLU A 95 -17.80 1.60 -0.29
N ARG A 96 -18.01 2.27 -1.42
CA ARG A 96 -18.98 3.37 -1.55
C ARG A 96 -19.36 3.64 -2.99
N ARG A 97 -20.38 4.47 -3.20
CA ARG A 97 -20.69 5.08 -4.50
C ARG A 97 -20.22 6.53 -4.52
N VAL A 98 -19.82 7.00 -5.71
CA VAL A 98 -19.60 8.44 -5.91
C VAL A 98 -20.95 9.16 -5.87
N PRO A 99 -21.08 10.32 -5.21
CA PRO A 99 -22.33 11.07 -5.18
C PRO A 99 -22.92 11.30 -6.58
N GLY A 100 -24.21 11.04 -6.74
CA GLY A 100 -24.93 11.17 -8.02
C GLY A 100 -24.87 9.94 -8.94
N GLN A 101 -24.01 8.95 -8.68
CA GLN A 101 -23.99 7.71 -9.46
C GLN A 101 -25.14 6.76 -9.10
N ARG A 102 -25.93 6.37 -10.09
CA ARG A 102 -27.03 5.38 -9.95
C ARG A 102 -26.57 3.92 -10.11
N ARG A 103 -25.42 3.69 -10.76
CA ARG A 103 -24.81 2.37 -11.03
C ARG A 103 -23.29 2.47 -10.87
N GLY A 104 -22.63 1.33 -10.69
CA GLY A 104 -21.19 1.27 -10.39
C GLY A 104 -20.87 1.61 -8.93
N GLY A 105 -19.59 1.63 -8.58
CA GLY A 105 -19.13 1.87 -7.22
C GLY A 105 -17.62 1.85 -7.14
N ILE A 106 -17.10 2.26 -5.98
CA ILE A 106 -15.71 2.05 -5.59
C ILE A 106 -15.66 0.68 -4.91
N TYR A 107 -14.81 -0.18 -5.43
CA TYR A 107 -14.54 -1.51 -4.92
C TYR A 107 -13.06 -1.58 -4.59
N LEU A 108 -12.74 -2.14 -3.43
CA LEU A 108 -11.37 -2.30 -2.96
C LEU A 108 -11.07 -3.77 -2.74
N ASN A 109 -9.79 -4.14 -2.77
CA ASN A 109 -9.39 -5.52 -2.49
C ASN A 109 -9.81 -5.94 -1.06
N HIS A 110 -10.32 -7.15 -0.90
CA HIS A 110 -10.81 -7.64 0.40
C HIS A 110 -9.71 -7.64 1.47
N ALA A 111 -8.50 -8.12 1.14
CA ALA A 111 -7.38 -8.15 2.08
C ALA A 111 -6.91 -6.74 2.47
N TRP A 112 -7.05 -5.77 1.57
CA TRP A 112 -6.80 -4.37 1.88
C TRP A 112 -7.81 -3.81 2.88
N GLN A 113 -9.10 -4.09 2.69
CA GLN A 113 -10.14 -3.57 3.58
C GLN A 113 -10.16 -4.24 4.96
N SER A 114 -9.83 -5.53 5.05
CA SER A 114 -9.87 -6.27 6.30
C SER A 114 -8.64 -6.02 7.20
N ALA A 115 -7.57 -5.45 6.65
CA ALA A 115 -6.37 -5.14 7.42
C ALA A 115 -6.60 -3.99 8.41
N SER A 116 -6.10 -4.18 9.63
CA SER A 116 -6.06 -3.14 10.67
C SER A 116 -5.10 -1.99 10.33
N VAL A 117 -4.01 -2.28 9.63
CA VAL A 117 -3.03 -1.30 9.17
C VAL A 117 -2.85 -1.44 7.66
N ARG A 118 -2.86 -0.30 6.95
CA ARG A 118 -2.82 -0.25 5.49
C ARG A 118 -1.71 0.70 5.03
N ILE A 119 -0.75 0.19 4.26
CA ILE A 119 0.43 0.92 3.81
C ILE A 119 0.42 0.98 2.27
N GLY A 120 0.42 2.20 1.70
CA GLY A 120 0.52 2.39 0.25
C GLY A 120 1.95 2.74 -0.18
N CYS A 121 2.49 2.02 -1.16
CA CYS A 121 3.83 2.20 -1.70
C CYS A 121 3.77 2.53 -3.20
N GLY A 122 4.31 3.68 -3.62
CA GLY A 122 4.42 4.03 -5.03
C GLY A 122 5.52 5.06 -5.31
N ASP A 123 5.86 5.24 -6.58
CA ASP A 123 6.73 6.33 -7.01
C ASP A 123 5.97 7.66 -6.77
N GLY A 124 6.33 8.35 -5.69
CA GLY A 124 5.76 9.65 -5.34
C GLY A 124 4.96 9.73 -4.05
N LEU A 125 4.71 8.64 -3.30
CA LEU A 125 4.19 8.67 -1.91
C LEU A 125 4.41 7.32 -1.19
N ALA A 126 4.88 7.40 0.06
CA ALA A 126 4.57 6.39 1.09
C ALA A 126 3.53 7.04 2.00
N LEU A 127 2.26 6.70 1.83
CA LEU A 127 1.19 7.19 2.70
C LEU A 127 0.83 6.12 3.71
N VAL A 128 0.67 6.55 4.96
CA VAL A 128 0.06 5.77 6.02
C VAL A 128 -1.18 6.52 6.51
N ASP A 129 -2.31 5.85 6.28
CA ASP A 129 -3.73 6.15 6.52
C ASP A 129 -4.40 7.45 6.00
N GLY A 130 -5.62 7.26 5.47
CA GLY A 130 -6.43 8.30 4.80
C GLY A 130 -6.72 8.02 3.31
N LEU A 131 -7.01 6.76 2.93
CA LEU A 131 -7.13 6.34 1.53
C LEU A 131 -8.49 6.69 0.86
N SER A 132 -8.96 7.93 0.99
CA SER A 132 -10.08 8.44 0.18
C SER A 132 -9.64 9.11 -1.13
N ALA A 133 -8.35 9.40 -1.31
CA ALA A 133 -7.84 10.23 -2.42
C ALA A 133 -7.04 9.46 -3.49
N TRP A 134 -6.84 8.15 -3.37
CA TRP A 134 -5.96 7.37 -4.26
C TRP A 134 -6.44 7.22 -5.70
N PHE A 135 -7.62 7.75 -6.06
CA PHE A 135 -8.11 7.69 -7.44
C PHE A 135 -8.06 9.02 -8.22
N ASN A 136 -7.60 10.17 -7.68
CA ASN A 136 -7.71 11.43 -8.43
C ASN A 136 -6.64 12.54 -8.28
N ALA A 137 -5.45 12.33 -7.69
CA ALA A 137 -4.51 13.47 -7.51
C ALA A 137 -3.01 13.15 -7.62
N ALA A 138 -2.57 12.38 -8.62
CA ALA A 138 -1.14 12.16 -8.90
C ALA A 138 -0.65 12.95 -10.12
N ALA A 139 -0.95 14.25 -10.18
CA ALA A 139 -0.50 15.13 -11.26
C ALA A 139 0.35 16.33 -10.81
N GLU A 140 0.52 16.62 -9.51
CA GLU A 140 1.07 17.93 -9.10
C GLU A 140 2.06 17.94 -7.91
N LEU A 141 2.78 16.86 -7.60
CA LEU A 141 3.82 16.92 -6.55
C LEU A 141 5.24 16.73 -7.10
N SER A 142 6.11 17.67 -6.73
CA SER A 142 7.52 17.75 -7.07
C SER A 142 8.34 16.63 -6.40
N PRO A 143 9.36 16.05 -7.09
CA PRO A 143 10.25 15.04 -6.51
C PRO A 143 10.96 15.44 -5.21
N ASP A 144 11.10 16.74 -4.93
CA ASP A 144 11.89 17.27 -3.81
C ASP A 144 11.11 17.34 -2.47
N ASP A 145 9.79 17.18 -2.49
CA ASP A 145 8.95 17.23 -1.27
C ASP A 145 8.84 15.87 -0.54
N LEU A 146 9.52 14.84 -1.04
CA LEU A 146 9.51 13.48 -0.49
C LEU A 146 10.50 13.33 0.68
N ARG A 147 10.24 14.04 1.78
CA ARG A 147 10.81 13.67 3.09
C ARG A 147 10.01 12.50 3.66
N ALA A 148 10.51 11.29 3.40
CA ALA A 148 10.00 10.06 3.98
C ALA A 148 10.39 9.97 5.47
N ASP A 149 9.73 10.75 6.32
CA ASP A 149 9.72 10.55 7.76
C ASP A 149 8.50 9.72 8.13
N VAL A 150 8.65 8.40 8.09
CA VAL A 150 7.70 7.49 8.75
C VAL A 150 8.13 7.40 10.20
N LEU A 151 7.66 8.34 11.04
CA LEU A 151 7.83 8.28 12.49
C LEU A 151 6.79 7.30 13.06
N ILE A 152 7.16 6.02 13.09
CA ILE A 152 6.52 5.03 13.95
C ILE A 152 7.26 5.16 15.29
N ASP A 153 6.65 5.75 16.31
CA ASP A 153 7.26 5.79 17.65
C ASP A 153 7.35 4.36 18.23
N GLY A 154 8.47 4.09 18.91
CA GLY A 154 8.75 2.81 19.56
C GLY A 154 8.20 2.73 20.99
#